data_AF-A0A7J4QDS6-F1
#
_entry.id   AF-A0A7J4QDS6-F1
#
_cell.length_a   1.000
_cell.length_b   1.000
_cell.length_c   1.000
_cell.angle_alpha   90.00
_cell.angle_beta   90.00
_cell.angle_gamma   90.00
#
_symmetry.space_group_name_H-M   'P 1'
#
loop_
_entity.id
_entity.type
_entity.pdbx_description
1 polymer ?
#
loop_
_entity_poly.entity_id
_entity_poly.type
_entity_poly.pdbx_seq_one_letter_code
_entity_poly.pdbx_strand_id
1 'polypeptide(L)'
;MSNIDLSGDKRPGDDAVEGSAHHHRHNDEDMRDDSTDSRKMNIFIACLLGALVIFAAIVYINQRTGFLSTNDLAYYKYSNGADEFNVRKVIRDQYVGWQIEMFVKDYRYLLEIYNDPASLEDIPVDRAAKNTLLDDKSMFITWDPKPEHTITTAFAYDDLNKVIDNPDLFNIPVNLSQTEPYRNFTVKTCADAKRQSSVIWLKYGNETSITTAGDCVLVQGRTEKDILRAADRLSLLLLGVMN
;
A
#
# COMPACT_ATOMS: atom_id res chain seq x y z
N MET A 1 -38.23 1.08 -3.68
CA MET A 1 -39.20 2.07 -3.19
C MET A 1 -38.83 2.46 -1.77
N SER A 2 -38.17 3.60 -1.59
CA SER A 2 -38.46 4.55 -0.51
C SER A 2 -37.58 5.77 -0.74
N ASN A 3 -38.21 6.84 -1.20
CA ASN A 3 -37.61 8.15 -1.34
C ASN A 3 -37.53 8.78 0.05
N ILE A 4 -36.39 9.39 0.39
CA ILE A 4 -36.32 10.36 1.48
C ILE A 4 -36.01 11.70 0.82
N ASP A 5 -36.94 12.62 1.06
CA ASP A 5 -37.06 13.96 0.52
C ASP A 5 -36.92 14.97 1.68
N LEU A 6 -36.70 16.24 1.28
CA LEU A 6 -36.91 17.48 2.03
C LEU A 6 -35.75 17.95 2.94
N SER A 7 -35.09 19.05 2.55
CA SER A 7 -35.44 20.43 2.96
C SER A 7 -34.75 20.77 4.29
N GLY A 8 -33.82 21.71 4.41
CA GLY A 8 -33.82 23.07 3.90
C GLY A 8 -33.61 23.98 5.12
N ASP A 9 -32.64 24.90 5.09
CA ASP A 9 -32.69 26.06 5.99
C ASP A 9 -31.95 27.24 5.35
N LYS A 10 -32.74 28.28 5.05
CA LYS A 10 -32.31 29.62 4.63
C LYS A 10 -32.43 30.49 5.87
N ARG A 11 -31.37 31.22 6.24
CA ARG A 11 -31.52 32.39 7.11
C ARG A 11 -31.15 33.67 6.36
N PRO A 12 -32.11 34.57 6.13
CA PRO A 12 -31.86 35.98 5.94
C PRO A 12 -31.81 36.68 7.31
N GLY A 13 -31.07 37.78 7.41
CA GLY A 13 -30.97 38.58 8.62
C GLY A 13 -30.39 39.94 8.29
N ASP A 14 -31.31 40.84 7.97
CA ASP A 14 -31.15 42.29 7.89
C ASP A 14 -30.57 42.85 9.20
N ASP A 15 -29.86 43.98 9.14
CA ASP A 15 -30.34 45.22 9.76
C ASP A 15 -29.34 46.37 9.59
N ALA A 16 -29.90 47.50 9.15
CA ALA A 16 -29.28 48.80 8.98
C ALA A 16 -29.10 49.53 10.32
N VAL A 17 -28.05 50.36 10.46
CA VAL A 17 -28.13 51.59 11.27
C VAL A 17 -27.26 52.70 10.66
N GLU A 18 -27.93 53.82 10.46
CA GLU A 18 -27.56 55.15 9.99
C GLU A 18 -26.77 55.94 11.06
N GLY A 19 -25.79 56.76 10.66
CA GLY A 19 -24.98 57.53 11.62
C GLY A 19 -24.14 58.64 10.99
N SER A 20 -24.81 59.76 10.66
CA SER A 20 -24.24 61.02 10.20
C SER A 20 -23.47 61.75 11.31
N ALA A 21 -22.24 62.19 11.03
CA ALA A 21 -21.59 63.30 11.71
C ALA A 21 -20.53 63.95 10.81
N HIS A 22 -20.92 65.08 10.21
CA HIS A 22 -20.05 66.03 9.54
C HIS A 22 -18.99 66.58 10.52
N HIS A 23 -17.71 66.41 10.20
CA HIS A 23 -16.64 67.22 10.78
C HIS A 23 -15.63 67.64 9.71
N HIS A 24 -15.78 68.88 9.25
CA HIS A 24 -14.78 69.57 8.45
C HIS A 24 -13.52 69.78 9.28
N ARG A 25 -12.44 69.08 8.93
CA ARG A 25 -11.07 69.48 9.26
C ARG A 25 -10.29 69.64 7.97
N HIS A 26 -9.86 70.87 7.72
CA HIS A 26 -8.73 71.20 6.86
C HIS A 26 -7.56 70.28 7.24
N ASN A 27 -7.16 69.41 6.32
CA ASN A 27 -5.84 68.80 6.34
C ASN A 27 -5.06 69.46 5.22
N ASP A 28 -4.06 70.21 5.63
CA ASP A 28 -3.03 70.76 4.78
C ASP A 28 -2.50 69.66 3.86
N GLU A 29 -2.45 69.98 2.57
CA GLU A 29 -1.82 69.16 1.54
C GLU A 29 -0.32 69.10 1.82
N ASP A 30 0.05 68.19 2.71
CA ASP A 30 1.41 67.76 2.92
C ASP A 30 1.84 67.09 1.61
N MET A 31 2.59 67.84 0.81
CA MET A 31 3.19 67.43 -0.45
C MET A 31 4.15 66.27 -0.17
N ARG A 32 3.59 65.07 0.03
CA ARG A 32 4.34 63.83 0.21
C ARG A 32 5.14 63.60 -1.04
N ASP A 33 6.45 63.56 -0.84
CA ASP A 33 7.47 63.20 -1.81
C ASP A 33 7.20 61.78 -2.38
N ASP A 34 6.38 61.74 -3.43
CA ASP A 34 5.95 60.57 -4.21
C ASP A 34 7.13 59.79 -4.81
N SER A 35 8.31 60.43 -4.90
CA SER A 35 9.53 59.78 -5.41
C SER A 35 10.05 58.68 -4.47
N THR A 36 9.79 58.80 -3.16
CA THR A 36 10.31 57.86 -2.15
C THR A 36 9.52 56.53 -2.11
N ASP A 37 8.23 56.54 -2.46
CA ASP A 37 7.38 55.34 -2.43
C ASP A 37 7.58 54.42 -3.65
N SER A 38 7.84 55.00 -4.83
CA SER A 38 8.14 54.22 -6.05
C SER A 38 9.42 53.35 -5.90
N ARG A 39 10.44 53.86 -5.21
CA ARG A 39 11.70 53.13 -4.98
C ARG A 39 11.51 51.95 -4.01
N LYS A 40 10.69 52.11 -2.97
CA LYS A 40 10.36 51.03 -2.04
C LYS A 40 9.56 49.93 -2.72
N MET A 41 8.61 50.30 -3.58
CA MET A 41 7.80 49.36 -4.35
C MET A 41 8.64 48.51 -5.30
N ASN A 42 9.61 49.10 -6.00
CA ASN A 42 10.52 48.37 -6.89
C ASN A 42 11.41 47.37 -6.15
N ILE A 43 11.91 47.73 -4.95
CA ILE A 43 12.69 46.82 -4.10
C ILE A 43 11.82 45.64 -3.65
N PHE A 44 10.59 45.90 -3.22
CA PHE A 44 9.65 44.85 -2.81
C PHE A 44 9.34 43.88 -3.96
N ILE A 45 9.05 44.39 -5.16
CA ILE A 45 8.81 43.56 -6.35
C ILE A 45 10.04 42.71 -6.68
N ALA A 46 11.25 43.27 -6.63
CA ALA A 46 12.48 42.52 -6.86
C ALA A 46 12.69 41.40 -5.84
N CYS A 47 12.41 41.65 -4.55
CA CYS A 47 12.47 40.63 -3.51
C CYS A 47 11.45 39.51 -3.74
N LEU A 48 10.22 39.85 -4.16
CA LEU A 48 9.17 38.87 -4.42
C LEU A 48 9.49 37.99 -5.63
N LEU A 49 10.01 38.59 -6.72
CA LEU A 49 10.49 37.84 -7.88
C LEU A 49 11.68 36.94 -7.51
N GLY A 50 12.62 37.44 -6.69
CA GLY A 50 13.74 36.65 -6.18
C GLY A 50 13.28 35.45 -5.35
N ALA A 51 12.32 35.63 -4.45
CA ALA A 51 11.74 34.55 -3.65
C ALA A 51 11.05 33.49 -4.52
N LEU A 52 10.34 33.91 -5.57
CA LEU A 52 9.66 33.01 -6.49
C LEU A 52 10.65 32.16 -7.30
N VAL A 53 11.76 32.76 -7.77
CA VAL A 53 12.83 32.03 -8.47
C VAL A 53 13.51 31.02 -7.53
N ILE A 54 13.78 31.41 -6.28
CA ILE A 54 14.35 30.50 -5.27
C ILE A 54 13.38 29.35 -4.99
N PHE A 55 12.09 29.64 -4.82
CA PHE A 55 11.07 28.61 -4.61
C PHE A 55 10.98 27.64 -5.79
N ALA A 56 10.97 28.15 -7.02
CA ALA A 56 10.96 27.33 -8.23
C ALA A 56 12.22 26.46 -8.33
N ALA A 57 13.40 26.99 -7.99
CA ALA A 57 14.64 26.23 -7.95
C ALA A 57 14.60 25.12 -6.89
N ILE A 58 14.07 25.40 -5.70
CA ILE A 58 13.87 24.41 -4.63
C ILE A 58 12.93 23.30 -5.10
N VAL A 59 11.79 23.64 -5.70
CA VAL A 59 10.84 22.64 -6.25
C VAL A 59 11.50 21.81 -7.35
N TYR A 60 12.25 22.43 -8.26
CA TYR A 60 12.97 21.74 -9.33
C TYR A 60 14.05 20.79 -8.78
N ILE A 61 14.86 21.25 -7.83
CA ILE A 61 15.87 20.41 -7.16
C ILE A 61 15.18 19.27 -6.42
N ASN A 62 14.08 19.54 -5.69
CA ASN A 62 13.35 18.51 -4.95
C ASN A 62 12.73 17.46 -5.88
N GLN A 63 12.11 17.86 -6.99
CA GLN A 63 11.57 16.92 -7.98
C GLN A 63 12.66 16.04 -8.60
N ARG A 64 13.87 16.57 -8.78
CA ARG A 64 14.99 15.85 -9.39
C ARG A 64 15.76 14.97 -8.42
N THR A 65 15.91 15.40 -7.17
CA THR A 65 16.78 14.76 -6.17
C THR A 65 16.01 14.05 -5.06
N GLY A 66 14.73 14.38 -4.87
CA GLY A 66 13.94 13.93 -3.73
C GLY A 66 14.39 14.51 -2.37
N PHE A 67 15.27 15.53 -2.35
CA PHE A 67 15.96 15.99 -1.14
C PHE A 67 15.05 16.55 -0.03
N LEU A 68 13.92 17.17 -0.37
CA LEU A 68 12.91 17.63 0.60
C LEU A 68 11.74 16.65 0.76
N SER A 69 11.76 15.52 0.05
CA SER A 69 10.98 14.38 0.51
C SER A 69 11.65 13.95 1.79
N THR A 70 11.13 14.40 2.94
CA THR A 70 11.37 13.74 4.22
C THR A 70 10.81 12.34 4.03
N ASN A 71 11.67 11.49 3.48
CA ASN A 71 11.61 10.05 3.47
C ASN A 71 11.70 9.58 4.93
N ASP A 72 10.76 10.02 5.77
CA ASP A 72 10.18 9.14 6.77
C ASP A 72 9.47 8.05 5.97
N LEU A 73 10.26 7.22 5.28
CA LEU A 73 9.83 5.95 4.73
C LEU A 73 9.21 5.25 5.92
N ALA A 74 7.87 5.19 5.93
CA ALA A 74 7.10 4.79 7.09
C ALA A 74 7.78 3.61 7.78
N TYR A 75 8.39 3.90 8.92
CA TYR A 75 9.15 2.96 9.72
C TYR A 75 8.36 2.75 10.99
N TYR A 76 7.99 1.51 11.26
CA TYR A 76 7.26 1.16 12.46
C TYR A 76 7.62 -0.26 12.92
N LYS A 77 7.25 -0.55 14.16
CA LYS A 77 7.35 -1.87 14.76
C LYS A 77 6.01 -2.59 14.61
N TYR A 78 6.02 -3.75 13.96
CA TYR A 78 4.87 -4.64 13.93
C TYR A 78 5.07 -5.71 15.00
N SER A 79 4.02 -6.05 15.77
CA SER A 79 4.09 -7.12 16.76
C SER A 79 2.97 -8.13 16.55
N ASN A 80 3.32 -9.41 16.61
CA ASN A 80 2.36 -10.53 16.64
C ASN A 80 2.00 -10.96 18.07
N GLY A 81 2.43 -10.21 19.09
CA GLY A 81 2.28 -10.52 20.51
C GLY A 81 3.39 -11.40 21.11
N ALA A 82 4.19 -12.10 20.29
CA ALA A 82 5.36 -12.87 20.73
C ALA A 82 6.68 -12.15 20.43
N ASP A 83 6.77 -11.54 19.25
CA ASP A 83 7.95 -10.88 18.71
C ASP A 83 7.61 -9.48 18.17
N GLU A 84 8.66 -8.69 17.89
CA GLU A 84 8.56 -7.39 17.22
C GLU A 84 9.44 -7.38 15.96
N PHE A 85 8.88 -6.87 14.86
CA PHE A 85 9.51 -6.82 13.55
C PHE A 85 9.68 -5.36 13.11
N ASN A 86 10.84 -5.04 12.55
CA ASN A 86 11.03 -3.74 11.90
C ASN A 86 10.37 -3.77 10.53
N VAL A 87 9.42 -2.87 10.30
CA VAL A 87 8.75 -2.72 9.02
C VAL A 87 9.10 -1.36 8.44
N ARG A 88 9.58 -1.34 7.21
CA ARG A 88 9.88 -0.10 6.48
C ARG A 88 9.21 -0.09 5.12
N LYS A 89 8.63 1.04 4.74
CA LYS A 89 8.15 1.26 3.37
C LYS A 89 9.33 1.32 2.41
N VAL A 90 9.22 0.67 1.27
CA VAL A 90 10.23 0.70 0.19
C VAL A 90 9.58 1.22 -1.08
N ILE A 91 10.21 2.21 -1.71
CA ILE A 91 9.77 2.79 -2.98
C ILE A 91 10.92 2.59 -3.98
N ARG A 92 10.65 1.88 -5.07
CA ARG A 92 11.61 1.64 -6.16
C ARG A 92 10.92 1.87 -7.49
N ASP A 93 11.36 2.87 -8.25
CA ASP A 93 10.75 3.25 -9.53
C ASP A 93 9.22 3.45 -9.43
N GLN A 94 8.44 2.48 -9.93
CA GLN A 94 6.97 2.46 -9.91
C GLN A 94 6.38 1.49 -8.88
N TYR A 95 7.23 0.83 -8.10
CA TYR A 95 6.86 -0.12 -7.08
C TYR A 95 6.87 0.53 -5.69
N VAL A 96 5.78 0.30 -4.95
CA VAL A 96 5.67 0.62 -3.53
C VAL A 96 5.38 -0.68 -2.80
N GLY A 97 6.25 -1.04 -1.86
CA GLY A 97 6.09 -2.21 -1.02
C GLY A 97 6.61 -1.96 0.39
N TRP A 98 6.78 -3.05 1.11
CA TRP A 98 7.18 -3.05 2.50
C TRP A 98 8.27 -4.09 2.70
N GLN A 99 9.27 -3.71 3.49
CA GLN A 99 10.33 -4.61 3.86
C GLN A 99 10.26 -4.90 5.36
N ILE A 100 10.33 -6.18 5.70
CA ILE A 100 10.26 -6.70 7.05
C ILE A 100 11.61 -7.34 7.36
N GLU A 101 12.23 -6.88 8.44
CA GLU A 101 13.49 -7.42 8.94
C GLU A 101 13.21 -8.54 9.96
N MET A 102 13.82 -9.69 9.74
CA MET A 102 13.79 -10.84 10.64
C MET A 102 15.15 -11.54 10.69
N PHE A 103 15.33 -12.45 11.64
CA PHE A 103 16.55 -13.23 11.79
C PHE A 103 16.28 -14.71 11.59
N VAL A 104 17.02 -15.35 10.69
CA VAL A 104 16.94 -16.78 10.40
C VAL A 104 18.33 -17.37 10.53
N LYS A 105 18.52 -18.30 11.48
CA LYS A 105 19.82 -18.95 11.76
C LYS A 105 20.97 -17.92 11.93
N ASP A 106 20.71 -16.86 12.72
CA ASP A 106 21.63 -15.73 12.98
C ASP A 106 21.88 -14.78 11.80
N TYR A 107 21.31 -15.05 10.63
CA TYR A 107 21.40 -14.14 9.48
C TYR A 107 20.22 -13.20 9.45
N ARG A 108 20.49 -11.93 9.17
CA ARG A 108 19.45 -10.95 8.88
C ARG A 108 18.81 -11.26 7.53
N TYR A 109 17.52 -11.54 7.54
CA TYR A 109 16.68 -11.74 6.37
C TYR A 109 15.76 -10.53 6.19
N LEU A 110 15.71 -10.03 4.96
CA LEU A 110 14.89 -8.87 4.57
C LEU A 110 13.83 -9.35 3.59
N LEU A 111 12.61 -9.55 4.10
CA LEU A 111 11.47 -9.94 3.28
C LEU A 111 10.85 -8.68 2.64
N GLU A 112 10.73 -8.65 1.32
CA GLU A 112 9.98 -7.61 0.60
C GLU A 112 8.61 -8.16 0.18
N ILE A 113 7.55 -7.46 0.55
CA ILE A 113 6.15 -7.78 0.22
C ILE A 113 5.43 -6.53 -0.30
N TYR A 114 4.27 -6.70 -0.93
CA TYR A 114 3.54 -5.58 -1.52
C TYR A 114 2.72 -4.79 -0.48
N ASN A 115 2.19 -5.48 0.53
CA ASN A 115 1.26 -4.92 1.50
C ASN A 115 1.87 -4.85 2.91
N ASP A 116 1.51 -3.85 3.70
CA ASP A 116 2.00 -3.78 5.08
C ASP A 116 1.32 -4.84 5.97
N PRO A 117 2.03 -5.44 6.94
CA PRO A 117 1.42 -6.44 7.84
C PRO A 117 0.14 -5.98 8.54
N ALA A 118 0.09 -4.73 9.00
CA ALA A 118 -1.08 -4.20 9.71
C ALA A 118 -2.34 -4.16 8.83
N SER A 119 -2.21 -3.84 7.54
CA SER A 119 -3.34 -3.86 6.59
C SER A 119 -3.75 -5.25 6.13
N LEU A 120 -3.14 -6.32 6.64
CA LEU A 120 -3.48 -7.71 6.32
C LEU A 120 -4.18 -8.44 7.48
N GLU A 121 -4.33 -7.78 8.65
CA GLU A 121 -4.96 -8.38 9.83
C GLU A 121 -6.46 -8.65 9.65
N ASP A 122 -7.11 -7.94 8.74
CA ASP A 122 -8.53 -8.12 8.41
C ASP A 122 -8.81 -9.37 7.58
N ILE A 123 -7.79 -10.02 7.04
CA ILE A 123 -7.93 -11.20 6.19
C ILE A 123 -8.05 -12.46 7.07
N PRO A 124 -9.21 -13.15 7.09
CA PRO A 124 -9.38 -14.36 7.87
C PRO A 124 -8.51 -15.49 7.32
N VAL A 125 -7.89 -16.23 8.23
CA VAL A 125 -7.03 -17.37 7.91
C VAL A 125 -7.43 -18.60 8.71
N ASP A 126 -7.58 -19.72 8.02
CA ASP A 126 -7.72 -21.02 8.67
C ASP A 126 -6.41 -21.43 9.33
N ARG A 127 -6.48 -21.77 10.62
CA ARG A 127 -5.32 -22.17 11.44
C ARG A 127 -4.63 -23.42 10.89
N ALA A 128 -5.34 -24.25 10.13
CA ALA A 128 -4.77 -25.42 9.49
C ALA A 128 -3.81 -25.07 8.33
N ALA A 129 -3.95 -23.90 7.68
CA ALA A 129 -3.24 -23.57 6.44
C ALA A 129 -1.71 -23.65 6.58
N LYS A 130 -1.16 -23.14 7.68
CA LYS A 130 0.28 -23.23 7.97
C LYS A 130 0.74 -24.69 8.08
N ASN A 131 0.03 -25.49 8.86
CA ASN A 131 0.42 -26.88 9.11
C ASN A 131 0.26 -27.75 7.86
N THR A 132 -0.76 -27.48 7.03
CA THR A 132 -0.93 -28.16 5.74
C THR A 132 0.29 -27.99 4.83
N LEU A 133 0.92 -26.81 4.84
CA LEU A 133 2.03 -26.51 3.94
C LEU A 133 3.40 -26.94 4.50
N LEU A 134 3.66 -26.78 5.79
CA LEU A 134 5.01 -27.00 6.34
C LEU A 134 5.47 -28.46 6.42
N ASP A 135 4.55 -29.42 6.40
CA ASP A 135 4.86 -30.85 6.50
C ASP A 135 5.16 -31.52 5.15
N ASP A 136 5.16 -30.75 4.06
CA ASP A 136 5.18 -31.27 2.71
C ASP A 136 6.55 -31.32 2.05
N LYS A 137 6.69 -32.25 1.10
CA LYS A 137 7.93 -32.47 0.34
C LYS A 137 8.00 -31.68 -0.95
N SER A 138 6.86 -31.25 -1.46
CA SER A 138 6.72 -30.47 -2.69
C SER A 138 5.37 -29.78 -2.68
N MET A 139 5.26 -28.68 -3.41
CA MET A 139 3.99 -27.96 -3.56
C MET A 139 3.75 -27.57 -5.00
N PHE A 140 2.48 -27.38 -5.32
CA PHE A 140 2.05 -26.70 -6.53
C PHE A 140 1.35 -25.41 -6.16
N ILE A 141 1.71 -24.30 -6.80
CA ILE A 141 0.90 -23.09 -6.74
C ILE A 141 0.16 -22.99 -8.06
N THR A 142 -1.16 -22.92 -7.97
CA THR A 142 -2.06 -22.99 -9.12
C THR A 142 -3.04 -21.85 -9.17
N TRP A 143 -3.41 -21.45 -10.39
CA TRP A 143 -4.47 -20.48 -10.65
C TRP A 143 -5.19 -20.84 -11.95
N ASP A 144 -6.33 -20.21 -12.17
CA ASP A 144 -7.11 -20.37 -13.39
C ASP A 144 -6.46 -19.58 -14.54
N PRO A 145 -6.19 -20.19 -15.71
CA PRO A 145 -5.55 -19.48 -16.82
C PRO A 145 -6.46 -18.47 -17.55
N LYS A 146 -7.68 -18.23 -17.06
CA LYS A 146 -8.62 -17.26 -17.64
C LYS A 146 -8.01 -15.85 -17.75
N PRO A 147 -8.44 -15.05 -18.75
CA PRO A 147 -7.88 -13.72 -19.02
C PRO A 147 -7.98 -12.71 -17.87
N GLU A 148 -8.88 -12.97 -16.92
CA GLU A 148 -9.07 -12.15 -15.72
C GLU A 148 -7.85 -12.21 -14.81
N HIS A 149 -7.08 -13.30 -14.85
CA HIS A 149 -5.79 -13.41 -14.18
C HIS A 149 -4.69 -12.73 -14.99
N THR A 150 -4.14 -11.66 -14.43
CA THR A 150 -3.09 -10.82 -14.97
C THR A 150 -1.75 -11.06 -14.28
N ILE A 151 -0.78 -10.18 -14.56
CA ILE A 151 0.53 -10.13 -13.91
C ILE A 151 0.46 -10.05 -12.37
N THR A 152 -0.64 -9.55 -11.80
CA THR A 152 -0.80 -9.45 -10.34
C THR A 152 -0.86 -10.83 -9.68
N THR A 153 -1.56 -11.78 -10.29
CA THR A 153 -1.60 -13.17 -9.80
C THR A 153 -0.21 -13.83 -9.89
N ALA A 154 0.61 -13.46 -10.89
CA ALA A 154 1.99 -13.93 -10.98
C ALA A 154 2.90 -13.37 -9.89
N PHE A 155 2.66 -12.14 -9.40
CA PHE A 155 3.37 -11.61 -8.23
C PHE A 155 2.99 -12.36 -6.95
N ALA A 156 1.72 -12.70 -6.77
CA ALA A 156 1.28 -13.52 -5.64
C ALA A 156 1.96 -14.90 -5.62
N TYR A 157 2.13 -15.52 -6.80
CA TYR A 157 2.96 -16.73 -6.94
C TYR A 157 4.41 -16.48 -6.52
N ASP A 158 5.04 -15.46 -7.08
CA ASP A 158 6.47 -15.17 -6.87
C ASP A 158 6.78 -14.90 -5.39
N ASP A 159 5.91 -14.19 -4.68
CA ASP A 159 6.11 -13.88 -3.26
C ASP A 159 5.95 -15.10 -2.35
N LEU A 160 4.98 -15.98 -2.63
CA LEU A 160 4.87 -17.25 -1.94
C LEU A 160 6.10 -18.14 -2.24
N ASN A 161 6.53 -18.18 -3.49
CA ASN A 161 7.68 -18.99 -3.93
C ASN A 161 8.98 -18.55 -3.24
N LYS A 162 9.23 -17.25 -3.10
CA LYS A 162 10.40 -16.69 -2.38
C LYS A 162 10.46 -17.08 -0.90
N VAL A 163 9.34 -17.46 -0.31
CA VAL A 163 9.26 -17.89 1.08
C VAL A 163 9.37 -19.41 1.16
N ILE A 164 8.61 -20.14 0.35
CA ILE A 164 8.46 -21.59 0.42
C ILE A 164 9.66 -22.32 -0.20
N ASP A 165 10.03 -21.99 -1.44
CA ASP A 165 11.15 -22.60 -2.18
C ASP A 165 12.46 -21.85 -1.93
N ASN A 166 12.69 -21.45 -0.69
CA ASN A 166 13.88 -20.73 -0.28
C ASN A 166 14.75 -21.61 0.62
N PRO A 167 16.02 -21.87 0.23
CA PRO A 167 16.90 -22.80 0.94
C PRO A 167 17.27 -22.34 2.36
N ASP A 168 17.20 -21.05 2.64
CA ASP A 168 17.47 -20.50 3.96
C ASP A 168 16.25 -20.56 4.88
N LEU A 169 15.05 -20.67 4.29
CA LEU A 169 13.75 -20.74 4.97
C LEU A 169 13.22 -22.19 4.99
N PHE A 170 12.16 -22.49 4.23
CA PHE A 170 11.46 -23.77 4.27
C PHE A 170 12.05 -24.82 3.32
N ASN A 171 12.68 -24.40 2.22
CA ASN A 171 13.31 -25.27 1.23
C ASN A 171 12.36 -26.37 0.71
N ILE A 172 11.10 -26.01 0.43
CA ILE A 172 10.11 -26.92 -0.13
C ILE A 172 9.95 -26.59 -1.63
N PRO A 173 10.30 -27.50 -2.55
CA PRO A 173 10.20 -27.25 -3.99
C PRO A 173 8.77 -26.89 -4.41
N VAL A 174 8.63 -25.75 -5.09
CA VAL A 174 7.35 -25.26 -5.61
C VAL A 174 7.31 -25.38 -7.12
N ASN A 175 6.21 -25.92 -7.63
CA ASN A 175 5.96 -26.04 -9.07
C ASN A 175 4.80 -25.15 -9.48
N LEU A 176 5.00 -24.40 -10.57
CA LEU A 176 3.98 -23.58 -11.19
C LEU A 176 3.00 -24.45 -11.98
N SER A 177 1.70 -24.33 -11.72
CA SER A 177 0.66 -25.10 -12.40
C SER A 177 -0.60 -24.28 -12.67
N GLN A 178 -1.53 -24.82 -13.46
CA GLN A 178 -2.80 -24.17 -13.78
C GLN A 178 -3.98 -25.12 -13.52
N THR A 179 -5.17 -24.59 -13.29
CA THR A 179 -6.34 -25.45 -13.00
C THR A 179 -6.99 -26.01 -14.26
N GLU A 180 -6.66 -25.47 -15.42
CA GLU A 180 -7.13 -25.90 -16.73
C GLU A 180 -5.94 -25.99 -17.71
N PRO A 181 -6.01 -26.81 -18.78
CA PRO A 181 -4.95 -26.87 -19.78
C PRO A 181 -4.73 -25.51 -20.45
N TYR A 182 -3.56 -24.91 -20.26
CA TYR A 182 -3.14 -23.71 -20.96
C TYR A 182 -1.63 -23.71 -21.20
N ARG A 183 -1.25 -23.56 -22.47
CA ARG A 183 0.14 -23.75 -22.94
C ARG A 183 0.69 -25.11 -22.47
N ASN A 184 1.94 -25.14 -21.99
CA ASN A 184 2.64 -26.35 -21.53
C ASN A 184 2.74 -26.42 -20.00
N PHE A 185 1.84 -25.75 -19.26
CA PHE A 185 1.83 -25.82 -17.81
C PHE A 185 1.19 -27.13 -17.34
N THR A 186 1.67 -27.65 -16.20
CA THR A 186 1.05 -28.81 -15.56
C THR A 186 -0.33 -28.42 -15.04
N VAL A 187 -1.31 -29.31 -15.20
CA VAL A 187 -2.65 -29.09 -14.63
C VAL A 187 -2.71 -29.66 -13.22
N LYS A 188 -3.09 -28.82 -12.24
CA LYS A 188 -3.30 -29.20 -10.84
C LYS A 188 -4.50 -28.49 -10.26
N THR A 189 -5.26 -29.21 -9.46
CA THR A 189 -6.43 -28.72 -8.72
C THR A 189 -6.35 -29.21 -7.27
N CYS A 190 -7.23 -28.74 -6.39
CA CYS A 190 -7.30 -29.30 -5.03
C CYS A 190 -7.60 -30.81 -5.01
N ALA A 191 -8.20 -31.39 -6.06
CA ALA A 191 -8.41 -32.84 -6.13
C ALA A 191 -7.10 -33.63 -6.31
N ASP A 192 -6.03 -32.97 -6.76
CA ASP A 192 -4.70 -33.55 -6.90
C ASP A 192 -3.84 -33.39 -5.63
N ALA A 193 -4.33 -32.63 -4.65
CA ALA A 193 -3.64 -32.38 -3.40
C ALA A 193 -3.61 -33.66 -2.55
N LYS A 194 -2.43 -33.99 -2.02
CA LYS A 194 -2.20 -35.15 -1.17
C LYS A 194 -1.06 -34.86 -0.21
N ARG A 195 -1.04 -35.56 0.92
CA ARG A 195 0.10 -35.60 1.84
C ARG A 195 1.41 -35.82 1.06
N GLN A 196 2.36 -34.89 1.19
CA GLN A 196 3.64 -34.75 0.47
C GLN A 196 3.61 -33.95 -0.86
N SER A 197 2.45 -33.47 -1.31
CA SER A 197 2.26 -32.71 -2.55
C SER A 197 1.02 -31.82 -2.49
N SER A 198 1.04 -30.82 -1.61
CA SER A 198 -0.04 -29.85 -1.41
C SER A 198 -0.23 -28.95 -2.63
N VAL A 199 -1.42 -28.35 -2.68
CA VAL A 199 -1.77 -27.36 -3.70
C VAL A 199 -2.17 -26.07 -3.00
N ILE A 200 -1.53 -24.96 -3.38
CA ILE A 200 -2.00 -23.61 -3.08
C ILE A 200 -2.77 -23.13 -4.30
N TRP A 201 -4.07 -22.89 -4.15
CA TRP A 201 -4.90 -22.39 -5.23
C TRP A 201 -5.20 -20.90 -5.05
N LEU A 202 -4.59 -20.07 -5.90
CA LEU A 202 -4.90 -18.65 -6.06
C LEU A 202 -6.17 -18.50 -6.90
N LYS A 203 -7.25 -17.99 -6.31
CA LYS A 203 -8.55 -17.92 -7.01
C LYS A 203 -9.37 -16.70 -6.66
N TYR A 204 -10.29 -16.36 -7.56
CA TYR A 204 -11.36 -15.43 -7.25
C TYR A 204 -12.41 -16.05 -6.34
N GLY A 205 -13.06 -15.20 -5.54
CA GLY A 205 -14.28 -15.54 -4.84
C GLY A 205 -15.00 -14.33 -4.29
N ASN A 206 -15.98 -14.57 -3.43
CA ASN A 206 -16.86 -13.51 -2.91
C ASN A 206 -16.25 -12.73 -1.75
N GLU A 207 -15.17 -13.25 -1.16
CA GLU A 207 -14.46 -12.68 -0.03
C GLU A 207 -12.95 -12.88 -0.19
N THR A 208 -12.18 -12.09 0.56
CA THR A 208 -10.73 -12.25 0.69
C THR A 208 -10.45 -13.12 1.90
N SER A 209 -9.91 -14.33 1.71
CA SER A 209 -9.68 -15.29 2.80
C SER A 209 -8.64 -16.34 2.44
N ILE A 210 -8.05 -16.97 3.47
CA ILE A 210 -7.18 -18.13 3.33
C ILE A 210 -7.84 -19.30 4.05
N THR A 211 -8.23 -20.33 3.32
CA THR A 211 -8.95 -21.49 3.88
C THR A 211 -8.29 -22.80 3.48
N THR A 212 -8.58 -23.89 4.19
CA THR A 212 -8.09 -25.22 3.82
C THR A 212 -9.20 -26.14 3.35
N ALA A 213 -8.87 -27.03 2.42
CA ALA A 213 -9.72 -28.10 1.93
C ALA A 213 -8.89 -29.38 1.77
N GLY A 214 -8.70 -30.11 2.88
CA GLY A 214 -7.77 -31.24 2.93
C GLY A 214 -6.31 -30.78 2.83
N ASP A 215 -5.53 -31.36 1.91
CA ASP A 215 -4.14 -30.97 1.63
C ASP A 215 -4.03 -29.78 0.65
N CYS A 216 -5.13 -29.04 0.45
CA CYS A 216 -5.20 -27.86 -0.41
C CYS A 216 -5.41 -26.59 0.43
N VAL A 217 -4.64 -25.54 0.14
CA VAL A 217 -4.83 -24.20 0.70
C VAL A 217 -5.42 -23.30 -0.37
N LEU A 218 -6.60 -22.75 -0.11
CA LEU A 218 -7.28 -21.82 -0.98
C LEU A 218 -6.91 -20.39 -0.57
N VAL A 219 -6.24 -19.66 -1.46
CA VAL A 219 -5.93 -18.23 -1.30
C VAL A 219 -6.89 -17.46 -2.20
N GLN A 220 -7.93 -16.91 -1.58
CA GLN A 220 -9.06 -16.32 -2.28
C GLN A 220 -9.08 -14.81 -2.17
N GLY A 221 -9.44 -14.12 -3.25
CA GLY A 221 -9.66 -12.67 -3.27
C GLY A 221 -10.85 -12.26 -4.14
N ARG A 222 -11.46 -11.11 -3.83
CA ARG A 222 -12.52 -10.50 -4.67
C ARG A 222 -11.96 -9.86 -5.94
N THR A 223 -10.72 -9.41 -5.85
CA THR A 223 -9.94 -8.81 -6.93
C THR A 223 -8.54 -9.44 -6.96
N GLU A 224 -7.77 -9.22 -8.01
CA GLU A 224 -6.38 -9.71 -8.03
C GLU A 224 -5.50 -9.08 -6.94
N LYS A 225 -5.76 -7.81 -6.61
CA LYS A 225 -5.07 -7.15 -5.51
C LYS A 225 -5.40 -7.82 -4.18
N ASP A 226 -6.62 -8.30 -4.01
CA ASP A 226 -7.01 -9.06 -2.83
C ASP A 226 -6.34 -10.45 -2.80
N ILE A 227 -6.16 -11.10 -3.95
CA ILE A 227 -5.38 -12.36 -4.03
C ILE A 227 -3.93 -12.10 -3.61
N LEU A 228 -3.31 -11.01 -4.09
CA LEU A 228 -1.96 -10.62 -3.70
C LEU A 228 -1.87 -10.30 -2.19
N ARG A 229 -2.85 -9.57 -1.63
CA ARG A 229 -2.95 -9.33 -0.18
C ARG A 229 -3.05 -10.64 0.61
N ALA A 230 -3.88 -11.58 0.16
CA ALA A 230 -4.02 -12.87 0.80
C ALA A 230 -2.75 -13.73 0.67
N ALA A 231 -2.02 -13.65 -0.45
CA ALA A 231 -0.74 -14.31 -0.62
C ALA A 231 0.33 -13.73 0.32
N ASP A 232 0.44 -12.41 0.43
CA ASP A 232 1.33 -11.74 1.39
C ASP A 232 0.99 -12.17 2.83
N ARG A 233 -0.30 -12.20 3.19
CA ARG A 233 -0.76 -12.66 4.51
C ARG A 233 -0.36 -14.10 4.79
N LEU A 234 -0.47 -14.99 3.80
CA LEU A 234 -0.02 -16.38 3.92
C LEU A 234 1.50 -16.46 4.11
N SER A 235 2.29 -15.72 3.31
CA SER A 235 3.74 -15.64 3.47
C SER A 235 4.15 -15.21 4.88
N LEU A 236 3.49 -14.19 5.42
CA LEU A 236 3.76 -13.71 6.79
C LEU A 236 3.33 -14.71 7.88
N LEU A 237 2.23 -15.43 7.66
CA LEU A 237 1.79 -16.51 8.55
C LEU A 237 2.80 -17.66 8.58
N LEU A 238 3.29 -18.07 7.42
CA LEU A 238 4.29 -19.14 7.30
C LEU A 238 5.55 -18.76 8.09
N LEU A 239 6.05 -17.55 7.89
CA LEU A 239 7.23 -17.02 8.58
C LEU A 239 7.02 -16.72 10.07
N GLY A 240 5.78 -16.80 10.56
CA GLY A 240 5.47 -16.48 11.96
C GLY A 240 5.54 -14.99 12.29
N VAL A 241 5.64 -14.12 11.28
CA VAL A 241 5.49 -12.66 11.48
C VAL A 241 4.10 -12.34 11.95
N MET A 242 3.13 -13.18 11.63
CA MET A 242 1.71 -12.92 11.74
C MET A 242 1.00 -14.18 12.21
N ASN A 243 -0.03 -14.04 13.03
CA ASN A 243 -0.82 -15.13 13.63
C ASN A 243 -2.22 -15.25 13.03
#